data_AF-A0AAU7URP6-F1
#
_entry.id   AF-A0AAU7URP6-F1
#
_cell.length_a   1.000
_cell.length_b   1.000
_cell.length_c   1.000
_cell.angle_alpha   90.00
_cell.angle_beta   90.00
_cell.angle_gamma   90.00
#
_symmetry.space_group_name_H-M   'P 1'
#
loop_
_entity.id
_entity.type
_entity.pdbx_description
1 polymer ?
#
loop_
_entity_poly.entity_id
_entity_poly.type
_entity_poly.pdbx_seq_one_letter_code
_entity_poly.pdbx_strand_id
1 'polypeptide(L)'
;MQRFTRAHIDEAVAVIGAFGLRHNGIQVPVENGSVRLSFTTDAHSVPLLPVLRALDDAGVPVDDIGRRRVGLDEAFLTLTGRERIEESA
;
A
#
# COMPACT_ATOMS: atom_id res chain seq x y z
N MET A 1 -19.10 -8.60 6.12
CA MET A 1 -18.07 -8.63 5.07
C MET A 1 -18.47 -7.64 3.98
N GLN A 2 -17.95 -6.40 4.03
CA GLN A 2 -18.10 -5.49 2.89
C GLN A 2 -17.19 -5.99 1.77
N ARG A 3 -17.73 -6.14 0.55
CA ARG A 3 -16.93 -6.43 -0.64
C ARG A 3 -16.17 -5.15 -1.01
N PHE A 4 -14.85 -5.16 -0.97
CA PHE A 4 -14.07 -4.09 -1.60
C PHE A 4 -14.39 -4.08 -3.11
N THR A 5 -14.86 -2.93 -3.59
CA THR A 5 -15.23 -2.74 -4.99
C THR A 5 -14.08 -2.09 -5.76
N ARG A 6 -14.09 -2.25 -7.08
CA ARG A 6 -13.17 -1.53 -7.98
C ARG A 6 -13.17 -0.01 -7.71
N ALA A 7 -14.33 0.55 -7.38
CA ALA A 7 -14.50 1.96 -7.06
C ALA A 7 -13.69 2.40 -5.84
N HIS A 8 -13.64 1.62 -4.75
CA HIS A 8 -12.84 1.96 -3.59
C HIS A 8 -11.33 1.94 -3.88
N ILE A 9 -10.88 1.05 -4.77
CA ILE A 9 -9.47 1.02 -5.20
C ILE A 9 -9.13 2.28 -5.97
N ASP A 10 -9.97 2.65 -6.94
CA ASP A 10 -9.73 3.84 -7.77
C ASP A 10 -9.75 5.12 -6.92
N GLU A 11 -10.68 5.22 -5.95
CA GLU A 11 -10.74 6.34 -5.00
C GLU A 11 -9.52 6.40 -4.09
N ALA A 12 -9.10 5.26 -3.52
CA ALA A 12 -7.90 5.20 -2.67
C ALA A 12 -6.65 5.66 -3.44
N VAL A 13 -6.52 5.25 -4.72
CA VAL A 13 -5.42 5.67 -5.59
C VAL A 13 -5.46 7.18 -5.83
N ALA A 14 -6.65 7.75 -6.07
CA ALA A 14 -6.81 9.18 -6.28
C ALA A 14 -6.45 9.99 -5.01
N VAL A 15 -7.02 9.61 -3.86
CA VAL A 15 -6.79 10.27 -2.57
C VAL A 15 -5.31 10.22 -2.18
N ILE A 16 -4.70 9.04 -2.19
CA ILE A 16 -3.29 8.88 -1.80
C ILE A 16 -2.37 9.56 -2.83
N GLY A 17 -2.75 9.57 -4.11
CA GLY A 17 -2.06 10.31 -5.17
C GLY A 17 -1.98 11.81 -4.93
N ALA A 18 -2.99 12.42 -4.31
CA ALA A 18 -3.00 13.85 -3.95
C ALA A 18 -1.90 14.23 -2.93
N PHE A 19 -1.37 13.25 -2.18
CA PHE A 19 -0.24 13.43 -1.27
C PHE A 19 1.13 13.25 -1.97
N GLY A 20 1.16 13.07 -3.29
CA GLY A 20 2.39 12.86 -4.07
C GLY A 20 2.94 11.44 -3.99
N LEU A 21 2.13 10.47 -3.57
CA LEU A 21 2.48 9.05 -3.57
C LEU A 21 2.08 8.40 -4.89
N ARG A 22 2.92 7.49 -5.39
CA ARG A 22 2.69 6.74 -6.64
C ARG A 22 2.33 5.30 -6.33
N HIS A 23 1.16 4.88 -6.76
CA HIS A 23 0.71 3.49 -6.64
C HIS A 23 1.67 2.56 -7.42
N ASN A 24 2.13 1.47 -6.79
CA ASN A 24 3.09 0.55 -7.39
C ASN A 24 2.70 -0.93 -7.30
N GLY A 25 1.52 -1.26 -6.74
CA GLY A 25 1.09 -2.64 -6.69
C GLY A 25 -0.19 -2.86 -5.91
N ILE A 26 -0.97 -3.84 -6.39
CA ILE A 26 -2.14 -4.37 -5.72
C ILE A 26 -1.84 -5.81 -5.34
N GLN A 27 -2.07 -6.17 -4.09
CA GLN A 27 -2.06 -7.54 -3.62
C GLN A 27 -3.46 -7.86 -3.09
N VAL A 28 -3.99 -9.02 -3.45
CA VAL A 28 -5.28 -9.52 -2.96
C VAL A 28 -4.98 -10.73 -2.07
N PRO A 29 -4.79 -10.53 -0.75
CA PRO A 29 -4.66 -11.64 0.19
C PRO A 29 -5.83 -12.61 0.06
N VAL A 30 -5.53 -13.90 0.01
CA VAL A 30 -6.54 -14.96 -0.13
C VAL A 30 -7.43 -15.05 1.11
N GLU A 31 -6.95 -14.60 2.28
CA GLU A 31 -7.53 -14.98 3.57
C GLU A 31 -8.55 -13.97 4.14
N ASN A 32 -8.49 -12.68 3.79
CA ASN A 32 -9.23 -11.65 4.55
C ASN A 32 -10.22 -10.80 3.73
N GLY A 33 -10.31 -11.00 2.42
CA GLY A 33 -11.20 -10.18 1.57
C GLY A 33 -10.85 -8.69 1.49
N SER A 34 -9.78 -8.25 2.15
CA SER A 34 -9.18 -6.93 2.01
C SER A 34 -8.21 -6.91 0.84
N VAL A 35 -7.96 -5.72 0.29
CA VAL A 35 -6.97 -5.50 -0.76
C VAL A 35 -5.84 -4.69 -0.17
N ARG A 36 -4.59 -5.10 -0.42
CA ARG A 36 -3.39 -4.36 -0.03
C ARG A 36 -2.91 -3.53 -1.22
N LEU A 37 -2.92 -2.22 -1.05
CA LEU A 37 -2.36 -1.27 -2.01
C LEU A 37 -1.00 -0.80 -1.53
N SER A 38 -0.01 -0.80 -2.42
CA SER A 38 1.34 -0.32 -2.14
C SER A 38 1.61 0.97 -2.90
N PHE A 39 2.30 1.89 -2.23
CA PHE A 39 2.64 3.19 -2.79
C PHE A 39 4.12 3.53 -2.52
N THR A 40 4.70 4.29 -3.44
CA THR A 40 6.08 4.78 -3.37
C THR A 40 6.09 6.31 -3.33
N THR A 41 7.12 6.87 -2.74
CA THR A 41 7.35 8.32 -2.73
C THR A 41 8.84 8.59 -2.65
N ASP A 42 9.26 9.70 -3.24
CA ASP A 42 10.62 10.22 -3.11
C ASP A 42 10.75 11.13 -1.87
N ALA A 43 9.64 11.41 -1.18
CA ALA A 43 9.62 12.23 0.03
C ALA A 43 10.19 11.48 1.25
N HIS A 44 11.00 12.18 2.05
CA HIS A 44 11.58 11.63 3.28
C HIS A 44 10.54 11.33 4.37
N SER A 45 9.39 12.01 4.33
CA SER A 45 8.28 11.84 5.27
C SER A 45 6.94 11.83 4.56
N VAL A 46 6.06 10.90 4.94
CA VAL A 46 4.64 10.89 4.55
C VAL A 46 3.83 11.03 5.83
N PRO A 47 2.93 12.02 5.93
CA PRO A 47 2.10 12.19 7.11
C PRO A 47 0.92 11.20 7.04
N LEU A 48 1.07 10.03 7.67
CA LEU A 48 0.06 8.95 7.61
C LEU A 48 -1.30 9.35 8.21
N LEU A 49 -1.32 10.18 9.26
CA LEU A 49 -2.57 10.57 9.89
C LEU A 49 -3.45 11.45 8.97
N PRO A 50 -2.91 12.48 8.29
CA PRO A 50 -3.64 13.18 7.23
C PRO A 50 -4.12 12.28 6.09
N VAL A 51 -3.31 11.30 5.66
CA VAL A 51 -3.72 10.34 4.62
C VAL A 51 -4.90 9.50 5.09
N LEU A 52 -4.85 8.97 6.31
CA LEU A 52 -5.93 8.16 6.88
C LEU A 52 -7.24 8.96 7.00
N ARG A 53 -7.17 10.22 7.41
CA ARG A 53 -8.34 11.11 7.47
C ARG A 53 -8.94 11.35 6.09
N ALA A 54 -8.11 11.63 5.08
CA ALA A 54 -8.60 11.85 3.72
C ALA A 54 -9.26 10.61 3.11
N LEU A 55 -8.79 9.40 3.46
CA LEU A 55 -9.43 8.15 3.05
C LEU A 55 -10.79 7.95 3.74
N ASP A 56 -10.87 8.25 5.04
CA ASP A 56 -12.12 8.20 5.80
C ASP A 56 -13.16 9.20 5.26
N ASP A 57 -12.75 10.45 5.00
CA ASP A 57 -13.59 11.49 4.38
C ASP A 57 -14.10 11.07 2.99
N ALA A 58 -13.32 10.29 2.25
CA ALA A 58 -13.69 9.72 0.94
C ALA A 58 -14.52 8.43 1.04
N GLY A 59 -14.81 7.93 2.25
CA GLY A 59 -15.57 6.71 2.48
C GLY A 59 -14.81 5.43 2.10
N VAL A 60 -13.47 5.48 2.04
CA VAL A 60 -12.63 4.31 1.78
C VAL A 60 -12.29 3.63 3.10
N PRO A 61 -12.80 2.42 3.38
CA PRO A 61 -12.49 1.73 4.62
C PRO A 61 -11.03 1.25 4.64
N VAL A 62 -10.33 1.50 5.75
CA VAL A 62 -8.93 1.13 5.95
C VAL A 62 -8.82 0.23 7.18
N ASP A 63 -8.38 -1.00 6.98
CA ASP A 63 -8.10 -1.94 8.10
C ASP A 63 -6.76 -1.64 8.77
N ASP A 64 -5.73 -1.30 7.98
CA ASP A 64 -4.38 -1.02 8.44
C ASP A 64 -3.64 -0.08 7.45
N ILE A 65 -2.75 0.75 7.97
CA ILE A 65 -1.87 1.62 7.18
C ILE A 65 -0.49 1.70 7.83
N GLY A 66 0.53 1.42 7.04
CA GLY A 66 1.92 1.43 7.50
C GLY A 66 2.86 2.02 6.46
N ARG A 67 4.00 2.52 6.94
CA ARG A 67 5.12 2.89 6.10
C ARG A 67 6.27 1.92 6.33
N ARG A 68 6.74 1.30 5.27
CA ARG A 68 7.98 0.52 5.28
C ARG A 68 9.09 1.29 4.55
N ARG A 69 10.30 1.27 5.11
CA ARG A 69 11.49 1.62 4.32
C ARG A 69 11.92 0.35 3.61
N VAL A 70 12.16 0.45 2.31
CA VAL A 70 12.77 -0.65 1.55
C VAL A 70 14.16 -0.88 2.13
N GLY A 71 14.39 -2.09 2.66
CA GLY A 71 15.70 -2.51 3.13
C GLY A 71 16.67 -2.70 1.98
N LEU A 72 17.98 -2.68 2.26
CA LEU A 72 19.00 -2.95 1.25
C LEU A 72 18.82 -4.32 0.59
N ASP A 73 18.37 -5.31 1.37
CA ASP A 73 18.05 -6.64 0.91
C ASP A 73 16.91 -6.64 -0.12
N GLU A 74 15.81 -5.93 0.15
CA GLU A 74 14.68 -5.86 -0.78
C GLU A 74 15.04 -5.06 -2.05
N ALA A 75 15.87 -4.02 -1.92
CA ALA A 75 16.45 -3.31 -3.06
C ALA A 75 17.39 -4.20 -3.88
N PHE A 76 18.25 -4.98 -3.21
CA PHE A 76 19.17 -5.91 -3.86
C PHE A 76 18.41 -7.01 -4.60
N LEU A 77 17.40 -7.61 -3.98
CA LEU A 77 16.53 -8.61 -4.60
C LEU A 77 15.82 -8.04 -5.84
N THR A 78 15.27 -6.83 -5.74
CA THR A 78 14.64 -6.13 -6.87
C THR A 78 15.64 -5.88 -8.00
N LEU A 79 16.85 -5.41 -7.69
CA LEU A 79 17.89 -5.12 -8.69
C LEU A 79 18.47 -6.39 -9.33
N THR A 80 18.49 -7.50 -8.60
CA THR A 80 19.07 -8.77 -9.07
C THR A 80 18.04 -9.74 -9.64
N GLY A 81 16.75 -9.39 -9.63
CA GLY A 81 15.66 -10.26 -10.08
C GLY A 81 15.52 -11.53 -9.25
N ARG A 82 15.97 -11.51 -7.99
CA ARG A 82 15.92 -12.65 -7.08
C ARG A 82 14.74 -12.50 -6.13
N GLU A 83 14.05 -13.60 -5.84
CA GLU A 83 13.00 -13.62 -4.81
C GLU A 83 13.61 -13.91 -3.43
N ARG A 84 12.96 -13.39 -2.37
CA ARG A 84 13.33 -13.72 -0.99
C ARG A 84 12.93 -15.17 -0.73
N ILE A 85 13.89 -16.01 -0.36
CA ILE A 85 13.61 -17.37 0.13
C ILE A 85 13.28 -17.22 1.61
N GLU A 86 12.01 -17.36 1.98
CA GLU A 86 11.60 -17.45 3.39
C GLU A 86 11.87 -18.87 3.86
N GLU A 87 12.80 -19.04 4.81
CA GLU A 87 13.03 -20.33 5.45
C GLU A 87 11.97 -20.52 6.53
N SER A 88 11.03 -21.44 6.28
CA SER A 88 10.00 -21.83 7.26
C SER A 88 10.67 -22.45 8.47
N ALA A 89 10.67 -21.71 9.58
CA ALA A 89 11.08 -22.20 10.90
C ALA A 89 9.99 -23.07 11.55
#